data_AF-A0A2G2ZUN9-F1
#
_entry.id   AF-A0A2G2ZUN9-F1
#
_cell.length_a   1.000
_cell.length_b   1.000
_cell.length_c   1.000
_cell.angle_alpha   90.00
_cell.angle_beta   90.00
_cell.angle_gamma   90.00
#
_symmetry.space_group_name_H-M   'P 1'
#
loop_
_entity.id
_entity.type
_entity.pdbx_description
1 polymer ?
#
loop_
_entity_poly.entity_id
_entity_poly.type
_entity_poly.pdbx_seq_one_letter_code
_entity_poly.pdbx_strand_id
1 'polypeptide(L)'
;MLNSSCSKEEAKKRMVYSYKHGFSGFAAKLTDFEAKHFEELSGVVRVIQNCPYKTHMSRSWNFLGLSKHDSNGLMNKTNQGDGIIIGIIDTG
;
A
#
# COMPACT_ATOMS: atom_id res chain seq x y z
N MET A 1 14.81 28.02 -20.89
CA MET A 1 13.53 27.27 -20.98
C MET A 1 13.20 26.74 -19.59
N LEU A 2 12.02 27.09 -19.09
CA LEU A 2 11.33 26.72 -17.83
C LEU A 2 12.13 26.76 -16.50
N ASN A 3 12.16 27.96 -15.90
CA ASN A 3 12.30 28.12 -14.45
C ASN A 3 10.92 27.87 -13.80
N SER A 4 10.65 26.65 -13.33
CA SER A 4 9.50 26.39 -12.46
C SER A 4 9.99 26.14 -11.04
N SER A 5 10.29 27.21 -10.30
CA SER A 5 10.42 27.10 -8.85
C SER A 5 9.01 26.87 -8.30
N CYS A 6 8.68 25.62 -8.00
CA CYS A 6 7.46 25.29 -7.27
C CYS A 6 7.58 25.94 -5.88
N SER A 7 6.63 26.81 -5.53
CA SER A 7 6.62 27.43 -4.21
C SER A 7 6.38 26.36 -3.13
N LYS A 8 6.89 26.57 -1.91
CA LYS A 8 6.67 25.62 -0.80
C LYS A 8 5.20 25.32 -0.57
N GLU A 9 4.34 26.32 -0.76
CA GLU A 9 2.88 26.17 -0.64
C GLU A 9 2.28 25.30 -1.74
N GLU A 10 2.75 25.41 -2.98
CA GLU A 10 2.30 24.54 -4.07
C GLU A 10 2.77 23.11 -3.89
N ALA A 11 4.02 22.90 -3.44
CA ALA A 11 4.53 21.58 -3.11
C ALA A 11 3.68 20.93 -2.01
N LYS A 12 3.32 21.69 -0.97
CA LYS A 12 2.47 21.22 0.12
C LYS A 12 1.05 20.87 -0.35
N LYS A 13 0.49 21.63 -1.30
CA LYS A 13 -0.83 21.36 -1.90
C LYS A 13 -0.85 20.10 -2.77
N ARG A 14 0.27 19.76 -3.41
CA ARG A 14 0.38 18.57 -4.28
C ARG A 14 0.75 17.30 -3.53
N MET A 15 1.32 17.41 -2.33
CA MET A 15 1.63 16.29 -1.45
C MET A 15 0.36 15.56 -1.01
N VAL A 16 0.28 14.26 -1.26
CA VAL A 16 -0.81 13.39 -0.79
C VAL A 16 -0.42 12.71 0.52
N TYR A 17 0.79 12.15 0.58
CA TYR A 17 1.26 11.43 1.75
C TYR A 17 2.79 11.36 1.80
N SER A 18 3.35 11.27 3.00
CA SER A 18 4.79 11.04 3.24
C SER A 18 4.98 9.73 4.00
N TYR A 19 5.62 8.76 3.34
CA TYR A 19 5.97 7.47 3.93
C TYR A 19 7.29 7.61 4.67
N LYS A 20 7.25 7.32 5.98
CA LYS A 20 8.42 7.42 6.88
C LYS A 20 8.82 6.08 7.51
N HIS A 21 7.96 5.07 7.42
CA HIS A 21 8.14 3.78 8.06
C HIS A 21 8.03 2.67 7.00
N GLY A 22 8.88 1.65 7.09
CA GLY A 22 9.01 0.59 6.08
C GLY A 22 9.83 0.99 4.85
N PHE A 23 9.56 2.17 4.29
CA PHE A 23 10.36 2.77 3.22
C PHE A 23 10.32 4.30 3.26
N SER A 24 11.32 4.94 2.65
CA SER A 24 11.38 6.40 2.51
C SER A 24 10.80 6.81 1.17
N GLY A 25 9.72 7.58 1.17
CA GLY A 25 9.08 8.04 -0.06
C GLY A 25 7.88 8.95 0.18
N PHE A 26 7.24 9.39 -0.91
CA PHE A 26 6.03 10.21 -0.86
C PHE A 26 5.10 9.91 -2.03
N ALA A 27 3.83 10.21 -1.84
CA ALA A 27 2.83 10.26 -2.91
C ALA A 27 2.48 11.73 -3.17
N ALA A 28 2.48 12.13 -4.45
CA ALA A 28 2.13 13.48 -4.85
C ALA A 28 1.38 13.49 -6.19
N LYS A 29 0.60 14.55 -6.43
CA LYS A 29 0.00 14.82 -7.73
C LYS A 29 1.05 15.49 -8.62
N LEU A 30 1.48 14.78 -9.65
CA LEU A 30 2.48 15.22 -10.62
C LEU A 30 1.89 15.11 -12.03
N THR A 31 2.37 15.96 -12.92
CA THR A 31 2.20 15.77 -14.37
C THR A 31 3.12 14.68 -14.87
N ASP A 32 2.83 14.11 -16.04
CA ASP A 32 3.67 13.07 -16.65
C ASP A 32 5.11 13.54 -16.91
N PHE A 33 5.27 14.83 -17.23
CA PHE A 33 6.59 15.43 -17.42
C PHE A 33 7.36 15.52 -16.10
N GLU A 34 6.71 15.99 -15.03
CA GLU A 34 7.33 16.04 -13.70
C GLU A 34 7.68 14.63 -13.21
N ALA A 35 6.79 13.65 -13.39
CA ALA A 35 7.04 12.27 -13.00
C ALA A 35 8.28 11.68 -13.69
N LYS A 36 8.44 11.88 -15.00
CA LYS A 36 9.64 11.48 -15.74
C LYS A 36 10.90 12.17 -15.24
N HIS A 37 10.81 13.47 -14.95
CA HIS A 37 11.94 14.19 -14.38
C HIS A 37 12.37 13.61 -13.01
N PHE A 38 11.41 13.19 -12.18
CA PHE A 38 11.72 12.52 -10.91
C PHE A 38 12.43 11.17 -11.11
N GLU A 39 12.11 10.40 -12.15
CA GLU A 39 12.78 9.12 -12.43
C GLU A 39 14.28 9.29 -12.74
N GLU A 40 14.68 10.46 -13.25
CA GLU A 40 16.08 10.76 -13.60
C GLU A 40 16.91 11.25 -12.40
N LEU A 41 16.28 11.56 -11.26
CA LEU A 41 16.98 12.06 -10.08
C LEU A 41 17.72 10.91 -9.38
N SER A 42 19.02 11.09 -9.11
CA SER A 42 19.88 10.08 -8.48
C SER A 42 19.42 9.60 -7.09
N GLY A 43 18.54 10.34 -6.42
CA GLY A 43 17.96 9.98 -5.12
C GLY A 43 16.62 9.26 -5.21
N VAL A 44 16.05 9.11 -6.40
CA VAL A 44 14.76 8.46 -6.62
C VAL A 44 15.01 7.04 -7.12
N VAL A 45 14.67 6.06 -6.29
CA VAL A 45 14.83 4.64 -6.64
C VAL A 45 13.78 4.22 -7.69
N ARG A 46 12.56 4.73 -7.57
CA ARG A 46 11.44 4.39 -8.46
C ARG A 46 10.33 5.43 -8.39
N VAL A 47 9.70 5.69 -9.53
CA VAL A 47 8.39 6.36 -9.61
C VAL A 47 7.37 5.33 -10.06
N ILE A 48 6.22 5.30 -9.40
CA ILE A 48 5.14 4.36 -9.72
C ILE A 48 3.84 5.16 -9.82
N GLN A 49 3.16 5.06 -10.95
CA GLN A 49 1.84 5.65 -11.11
C GLN A 49 0.84 4.97 -10.17
N ASN A 50 0.07 5.76 -9.44
CA ASN A 50 -0.99 5.22 -8.60
C ASN A 50 -2.12 4.64 -9.47
N CYS A 51 -2.40 3.35 -9.31
CA CYS A 51 -3.49 2.65 -9.99
C CYS A 51 -4.54 2.24 -8.95
N PRO A 52 -5.77 2.81 -9.01
CA PRO A 52 -6.83 2.40 -8.10
C PRO A 52 -7.23 0.95 -8.35
N TYR A 53 -7.27 0.15 -7.29
CA TYR A 53 -7.68 -1.25 -7.36
C TYR A 53 -9.18 -1.39 -7.06
N LYS A 54 -9.88 -2.28 -7.76
CA LYS A 54 -11.28 -2.63 -7.47
C LYS A 54 -11.31 -3.88 -6.60
N THR A 55 -12.04 -3.84 -5.50
CA THR A 55 -12.18 -4.97 -4.57
C THR A 55 -12.85 -6.16 -5.27
N HIS A 56 -12.18 -7.31 -5.25
CA HIS A 56 -12.73 -8.59 -5.67
C HIS A 56 -12.93 -9.47 -4.42
N MET A 57 -14.15 -9.55 -3.88
CA MET A 57 -14.45 -10.47 -2.80
C MET A 57 -15.21 -11.70 -3.32
N SER A 58 -14.66 -12.90 -3.08
CA SER A 58 -15.46 -14.13 -3.07
C SER A 58 -15.16 -14.92 -1.80
N ARG A 59 -16.15 -14.98 -0.89
CA ARG A 59 -16.36 -15.94 0.22
C ARG A 59 -15.08 -16.45 0.92
N SER A 60 -14.58 -15.65 1.86
CA SER A 60 -13.32 -15.77 2.60
C SER A 60 -13.14 -17.02 3.49
N TRP A 61 -14.20 -17.61 4.04
CA TRP A 61 -14.04 -18.69 5.03
C TRP A 61 -13.71 -20.06 4.42
N ASN A 62 -14.36 -20.43 3.30
CA ASN A 62 -14.04 -21.68 2.60
C ASN A 62 -12.66 -21.63 1.94
N PHE A 63 -12.19 -20.44 1.56
CA PHE A 63 -10.88 -20.24 0.97
C PHE A 63 -9.72 -20.53 1.95
N LEU A 64 -9.90 -20.23 3.23
CA LEU A 64 -8.85 -20.37 4.26
C LEU A 64 -8.78 -21.77 4.90
N GLY A 65 -9.69 -22.69 4.58
CA GLY A 65 -9.65 -24.07 5.09
C GLY A 65 -9.83 -24.22 6.61
N LEU A 66 -10.37 -23.20 7.29
CA LEU A 66 -10.53 -23.17 8.76
C LEU A 66 -11.83 -23.84 9.22
N SER A 67 -12.04 -25.11 8.86
CA SER A 67 -13.21 -25.87 9.30
C SER A 67 -13.10 -26.26 10.77
N LYS A 68 -14.12 -25.91 11.58
CA LYS A 68 -14.22 -26.27 13.00
C LYS A 68 -14.54 -27.74 13.26
N HIS A 69 -14.97 -28.48 12.22
CA HIS A 69 -15.45 -29.86 12.36
C HIS A 69 -14.36 -30.92 12.12
N ASP A 70 -13.14 -30.52 11.79
CA ASP A 70 -12.01 -31.44 11.66
C ASP A 70 -11.24 -31.53 12.98
N SER A 71 -11.37 -32.68 13.66
CA SER A 71 -10.68 -32.93 14.94
C SER A 71 -9.16 -32.91 14.81
N ASN A 72 -8.62 -33.18 13.62
CA ASN A 72 -7.20 -33.08 13.27
C ASN A 72 -6.84 -31.78 12.52
N GLY A 73 -7.79 -30.84 12.45
CA GLY A 73 -7.69 -29.59 11.71
C GLY A 73 -6.74 -28.58 12.35
N LEU A 74 -6.35 -27.58 11.55
CA LEU A 74 -5.40 -26.53 11.94
C LEU A 74 -5.80 -25.84 13.25
N MET A 75 -7.09 -25.55 13.44
CA MET A 75 -7.60 -24.86 14.62
C MET A 75 -7.32 -25.60 15.93
N ASN A 76 -7.39 -26.93 15.94
CA ASN A 76 -7.09 -27.71 17.15
C ASN A 76 -5.57 -27.82 17.38
N LYS A 77 -4.78 -27.93 16.31
CA LYS A 77 -3.32 -28.03 16.38
C LYS A 77 -2.65 -26.73 16.86
N THR A 78 -3.28 -25.57 16.63
CA THR A 78 -2.70 -24.27 16.94
C THR A 78 -3.29 -23.61 18.19
N ASN A 79 -3.96 -24.37 19.08
CA ASN A 79 -4.70 -23.81 20.22
C ASN A 79 -5.65 -22.68 19.78
N GLN A 80 -6.38 -22.88 18.68
CA GLN A 80 -7.29 -21.91 18.07
C GLN A 80 -6.64 -20.58 17.66
N GLY A 81 -5.30 -20.54 17.52
CA GLY A 81 -4.55 -19.33 17.19
C GLY A 81 -4.30 -18.41 18.39
N ASP A 82 -4.32 -18.94 19.62
CA ASP A 82 -3.98 -18.18 20.81
C ASP A 82 -2.61 -17.48 20.67
N GLY A 83 -2.55 -16.20 21.02
CA GLY A 83 -1.38 -15.34 20.85
C GLY A 83 -1.09 -14.86 19.42
N ILE A 84 -1.89 -15.24 18.41
CA ILE A 84 -1.69 -14.83 17.01
C ILE A 84 -2.57 -13.61 16.66
N ILE A 85 -1.96 -12.62 16.01
CA ILE A 85 -2.67 -11.45 15.47
C ILE A 85 -2.68 -11.53 13.95
N ILE A 86 -3.87 -11.47 13.34
CA ILE A 86 -4.05 -11.44 11.88
C ILE A 86 -4.50 -10.03 11.49
N GLY A 87 -3.64 -9.29 10.80
CA GLY A 87 -3.98 -8.01 10.21
C GLY A 87 -4.65 -8.21 8.85
N ILE A 88 -5.85 -7.66 8.67
CA ILE A 88 -6.56 -7.66 7.39
C ILE A 88 -6.65 -6.22 6.90
N ILE A 89 -6.17 -5.98 5.67
CA ILE A 89 -6.29 -4.67 5.01
C ILE A 89 -7.41 -4.79 3.99
N ASP A 90 -8.58 -4.26 4.33
CA ASP A 90 -9.77 -4.24 3.49
C ASP A 90 -10.48 -2.87 3.62
N THR A 91 -11.64 -2.71 2.98
CA THR A 91 -12.45 -1.48 3.05
C THR A 91 -13.10 -1.22 4.40
N GLY A 92 -13.14 -2.22 5.29
CA GLY A 92 -13.81 -2.17 6.60
C GLY A 92 -14.73 -3.36 6.82
#